data_AF-A0A962EPX7-F1
#
_entry.id   AF-A0A962EPX7-F1
#
_cell.length_a   1.000
_cell.length_b   1.000
_cell.length_c   1.000
_cell.angle_alpha   90.00
_cell.angle_beta   90.00
_cell.angle_gamma   90.00
#
_symmetry.space_group_name_H-M   'P 1'
#
loop_
_entity.id
_entity.type
_entity.pdbx_description
1 polymer ?
#
loop_
_entity_poly.entity_id
_entity_poly.type
_entity_poly.pdbx_seq_one_letter_code
_entity_poly.pdbx_strand_id
1 'polypeptide(L)'
;SDLGDTNAITLTPRTAAEKYIGFDQNGKINDAVLRQSIARHEVYKKAFEVTQQRMIDEFTFGAGNMNTAMIFKYCGTEEEKRKFELMLKIMGEQALGWHDPEHFNEEEQHITTEWMGAKTHTIAGGTSEIQLNIIAKRVLGLPGVVS
;
A
#
# COMPACT_ATOMS: atom_id res chain seq x y z
N SER A 1 8.72 -1.42 -16.09
CA SER A 1 8.11 -0.09 -16.23
C SER A 1 6.65 -0.31 -16.48
N ASP A 2 5.82 -0.08 -15.47
CA ASP A 2 4.36 -0.11 -15.61
C ASP A 2 3.79 1.17 -14.98
N LEU A 3 4.50 2.26 -15.27
CA LEU A 3 4.08 3.63 -15.00
C LEU A 3 3.33 4.08 -16.25
N GLY A 4 2.05 3.79 -16.33
CA GLY A 4 1.19 4.37 -17.35
C GLY A 4 0.23 3.39 -17.99
N ASP A 5 -0.82 3.03 -17.26
CA ASP A 5 -2.17 3.27 -17.74
C ASP A 5 -3.12 3.30 -16.54
N THR A 6 -3.94 4.33 -16.40
CA THR A 6 -5.21 4.31 -15.64
C THR A 6 -5.82 5.71 -15.66
N ASN A 7 -6.54 5.99 -16.74
CA ASN A 7 -7.65 6.94 -16.72
C ASN A 7 -8.89 6.36 -15.99
N ALA A 8 -8.76 5.20 -15.34
CA ALA A 8 -9.71 4.71 -14.35
C ALA A 8 -9.33 5.32 -13.00
N ILE A 9 -10.24 6.05 -12.38
CA ILE A 9 -10.07 6.54 -11.01
C ILE A 9 -9.89 5.30 -10.12
N THR A 10 -8.65 4.94 -9.79
CA THR A 10 -8.40 3.86 -8.83
C THR A 10 -8.93 4.30 -7.47
N LEU A 11 -9.91 3.57 -6.94
CA LEU A 11 -10.50 3.87 -5.64
C LEU A 11 -9.40 3.96 -4.56
N THR A 12 -9.31 5.12 -3.92
CA THR A 12 -8.36 5.39 -2.81
C THR A 12 -9.06 5.20 -1.47
N PRO A 13 -8.34 5.03 -0.34
CA PRO A 13 -8.98 4.97 0.96
C PRO A 13 -9.85 6.19 1.28
N ARG A 14 -9.46 7.39 0.83
CA ARG A 14 -10.28 8.60 0.98
C ARG A 14 -11.57 8.49 0.18
N THR A 15 -11.48 8.30 -1.13
CA THR A 15 -12.66 8.28 -2.02
C THR A 15 -13.57 7.09 -1.72
N ALA A 16 -13.03 5.95 -1.29
CA ALA A 16 -13.80 4.83 -0.75
C ALA A 16 -14.60 5.25 0.50
N ALA A 17 -13.97 5.96 1.45
CA ALA A 17 -14.67 6.40 2.65
C ALA A 17 -15.79 7.39 2.33
N GLU A 18 -15.57 8.28 1.37
CA GLU A 18 -16.59 9.20 0.89
C GLU A 18 -17.79 8.44 0.29
N LYS A 19 -17.54 7.34 -0.44
CA LYS A 19 -18.56 6.51 -1.10
C LYS A 19 -19.32 5.59 -0.14
N TYR A 20 -18.61 4.87 0.74
CA TYR A 20 -19.19 3.77 1.54
C TYR A 20 -19.54 4.17 2.98
N ILE A 21 -18.90 5.20 3.54
CA ILE A 21 -19.17 5.69 4.91
C ILE A 21 -19.95 7.01 4.87
N GLY A 22 -19.65 7.86 3.90
CA GLY A 22 -20.25 9.19 3.77
C GLY A 22 -19.75 10.19 4.81
N PHE A 23 -20.45 11.31 4.92
CA PHE A 23 -20.07 12.44 5.77
C PHE A 23 -20.99 12.62 6.98
N ASP A 24 -20.43 13.13 8.07
CA ASP A 24 -21.16 13.62 9.23
C ASP A 24 -21.75 15.02 8.96
N GLN A 25 -22.51 15.54 9.92
CA GLN A 25 -23.12 16.88 9.85
C GLN A 25 -22.11 18.04 9.70
N ASN A 26 -20.83 17.81 9.93
CA ASN A 26 -19.75 18.79 9.79
C ASN A 26 -18.94 18.59 8.49
N GLY A 27 -19.35 17.69 7.60
CA GLY A 27 -18.66 17.39 6.35
C GLY A 27 -17.39 16.55 6.51
N LYS A 28 -17.22 15.82 7.62
CA LYS A 28 -16.10 14.88 7.83
C LYS A 28 -16.55 13.45 7.58
N ILE A 29 -15.66 12.54 7.19
CA ILE A 29 -15.99 11.10 7.11
C ILE A 29 -16.67 10.63 8.41
N ASN A 30 -17.83 9.97 8.30
CA ASN A 30 -18.70 9.61 9.42
C ASN A 30 -18.21 8.41 10.25
N ASP A 31 -16.89 8.22 10.34
CA ASP A 31 -16.22 7.28 11.22
C ASP A 31 -14.90 7.91 11.69
N ALA A 32 -14.78 8.16 13.00
CA ALA A 32 -13.61 8.83 13.55
C ALA A 32 -12.34 7.98 13.53
N VAL A 33 -12.47 6.66 13.68
CA VAL A 33 -11.34 5.72 13.73
C VAL A 33 -10.79 5.49 12.33
N LEU A 34 -11.67 5.30 11.35
CA LEU A 34 -11.28 5.16 9.94
C LEU A 34 -10.71 6.46 9.39
N ARG A 35 -11.27 7.63 9.77
CA ARG A 35 -10.71 8.93 9.40
C ARG A 35 -9.26 9.11 9.86
N GLN A 36 -8.93 8.69 11.09
CA GLN A 36 -7.54 8.71 11.57
C GLN A 36 -6.65 7.76 10.77
N SER A 37 -7.16 6.57 10.45
CA SER A 37 -6.42 5.56 9.67
C SER A 37 -6.14 6.02 8.25
N ILE A 38 -7.10 6.68 7.60
CA ILE A 38 -6.97 7.31 6.27
C ILE A 38 -5.92 8.42 6.32
N ALA A 39 -6.00 9.33 7.30
CA ALA A 39 -5.02 10.41 7.43
C ALA A 39 -3.59 9.86 7.61
N ARG A 40 -3.42 8.79 8.38
CA ARG A 40 -2.11 8.13 8.53
C ARG A 40 -1.61 7.53 7.22
N HIS A 41 -2.48 6.87 6.47
CA HIS A 41 -2.13 6.34 5.14
C HIS A 41 -1.71 7.46 4.19
N GLU A 42 -2.42 8.58 4.15
CA GLU A 42 -2.08 9.71 3.27
C GLU A 42 -0.75 10.36 3.62
N VAL A 43 -0.48 10.57 4.91
CA VAL A 43 0.81 11.08 5.38
C VAL A 43 1.94 10.12 5.02
N TYR A 44 1.75 8.82 5.25
CA TYR A 44 2.75 7.82 4.89
C TYR A 44 2.98 7.77 3.38
N LYS A 45 1.92 7.71 2.57
CA LYS A 45 1.99 7.70 1.11
C LYS A 45 2.79 8.91 0.62
N LYS A 46 2.49 10.10 1.14
CA LYS A 46 3.21 11.31 0.75
C LYS A 46 4.68 11.26 1.14
N ALA A 47 4.98 10.82 2.36
CA ALA A 47 6.35 10.65 2.83
C ALA A 47 7.13 9.63 1.99
N PHE A 48 6.49 8.53 1.63
CA PHE A 48 7.06 7.47 0.79
C PHE A 48 7.37 8.00 -0.61
N GLU A 49 6.44 8.70 -1.26
CA GLU A 49 6.61 9.31 -2.58
C GLU A 49 7.80 10.29 -2.62
N VAL A 50 7.87 11.24 -1.67
CA VAL A 50 8.97 12.22 -1.67
C VAL A 50 10.32 11.58 -1.36
N THR A 51 10.34 10.52 -0.55
CA THR A 51 11.58 9.78 -0.26
C THR A 51 11.99 8.96 -1.48
N GLN A 52 11.03 8.38 -2.22
CA GLN A 52 11.30 7.63 -3.44
C GLN A 52 11.85 8.56 -4.53
N GLN A 53 11.28 9.75 -4.67
CA GLN A 53 11.80 10.75 -5.59
C GLN A 53 13.24 11.13 -5.25
N ARG A 54 13.52 11.39 -3.96
CA ARG A 54 14.89 11.67 -3.51
C ARG A 54 15.86 10.54 -3.86
N MET A 55 15.46 9.28 -3.65
CA MET A 55 16.27 8.13 -4.02
C MET A 55 16.58 8.12 -5.52
N ILE A 56 15.56 8.36 -6.37
CA ILE A 56 15.74 8.43 -7.83
C ILE A 56 16.74 9.52 -8.18
N ASP A 57 16.60 10.72 -7.59
CA ASP A 57 17.52 11.84 -7.82
C ASP A 57 18.96 11.48 -7.41
N GLU A 58 19.15 10.87 -6.23
CA GLU A 58 20.46 10.38 -5.77
C GLU A 58 21.10 9.41 -6.79
N PHE A 59 20.33 8.47 -7.35
CA PHE A 59 20.81 7.57 -8.40
C PHE A 59 21.17 8.32 -9.68
N THR A 60 20.35 9.27 -10.11
CA THR A 60 20.61 10.09 -11.31
C THR A 60 21.91 10.89 -11.18
N PHE A 61 22.22 11.41 -9.99
CA PHE A 61 23.47 12.15 -9.73
C PHE A 61 24.65 11.27 -9.30
N GLY A 62 24.52 9.93 -9.35
CA GLY A 62 25.60 8.99 -9.03
C GLY A 62 25.91 8.82 -7.53
N ALA A 63 25.09 9.40 -6.65
CA ALA A 63 25.18 9.26 -5.19
C ALA A 63 24.26 8.15 -4.63
N GLY A 64 23.55 7.45 -5.50
CA GLY A 64 22.56 6.44 -5.12
C GLY A 64 23.18 5.21 -4.43
N ASN A 65 22.43 4.62 -3.50
CA ASN A 65 22.82 3.42 -2.79
C ASN A 65 21.81 2.29 -3.06
N MET A 66 22.25 1.17 -3.63
CA MET A 66 21.37 0.02 -3.92
C MET A 66 20.63 -0.53 -2.68
N ASN A 67 21.16 -0.27 -1.49
CA ASN A 67 20.50 -0.62 -0.22
C ASN A 67 19.17 0.11 0.00
N THR A 68 19.02 1.33 -0.51
CA THR A 68 17.76 2.08 -0.35
C THR A 68 16.63 1.43 -1.14
N ALA A 69 16.90 0.93 -2.34
CA ALA A 69 15.92 0.22 -3.16
C ALA A 69 15.34 -1.02 -2.45
N MET A 70 16.15 -1.74 -1.66
CA MET A 70 15.69 -2.89 -0.87
C MET A 70 14.74 -2.47 0.26
N ILE A 71 15.00 -1.34 0.92
CA ILE A 71 14.11 -0.76 1.94
C ILE A 71 12.79 -0.34 1.29
N PHE A 72 12.86 0.32 0.13
CA PHE A 72 11.67 0.75 -0.62
C PHE A 72 10.78 -0.42 -1.03
N LYS A 73 11.37 -1.52 -1.48
CA LYS A 73 10.61 -2.73 -1.81
C LYS A 73 9.82 -3.21 -0.59
N TYR A 74 10.49 -3.37 0.56
CA TYR A 74 9.84 -3.81 1.80
C TYR A 74 8.74 -2.85 2.26
N CYS A 75 9.08 -1.56 2.38
CA CYS A 75 8.15 -0.54 2.83
C CYS A 75 6.94 -0.39 1.88
N GLY A 76 7.15 -0.56 0.58
CA GLY A 76 6.08 -0.53 -0.43
C GLY A 76 5.10 -1.68 -0.27
N THR A 77 5.60 -2.92 -0.16
CA THR A 77 4.73 -4.10 -0.01
C THR A 77 3.97 -4.12 1.32
N GLU A 78 4.60 -3.65 2.40
CA GLU A 78 3.91 -3.56 3.70
C GLU A 78 2.84 -2.47 3.69
N GLU A 79 3.08 -1.34 3.00
CA GLU A 79 2.07 -0.31 2.87
C GLU A 79 0.92 -0.72 1.96
N GLU A 80 1.18 -1.45 0.88
CA GLU A 80 0.14 -1.98 0.01
C GLU A 80 -0.82 -2.90 0.78
N LYS A 81 -0.30 -3.79 1.62
CA LYS A 81 -1.14 -4.55 2.56
C LYS A 81 -1.97 -3.66 3.47
N ARG A 82 -1.37 -2.66 4.11
CA ARG A 82 -2.10 -1.77 5.02
C ARG A 82 -3.18 -0.98 4.30
N LYS A 83 -2.91 -0.52 3.08
CA LYS A 83 -3.87 0.15 2.21
C LYS A 83 -5.08 -0.74 1.97
N PHE A 84 -4.88 -1.98 1.49
CA PHE A 84 -6.00 -2.85 1.17
C PHE A 84 -6.75 -3.39 2.41
N GLU A 85 -6.07 -3.57 3.54
CA GLU A 85 -6.73 -3.81 4.83
C GLU A 85 -7.60 -2.63 5.28
N LEU A 86 -7.16 -1.40 5.00
CA LEU A 86 -7.96 -0.20 5.27
C LEU A 86 -9.15 -0.13 4.30
N MET A 87 -8.96 -0.46 3.02
CA MET A 87 -10.05 -0.53 2.04
C MET A 87 -11.14 -1.51 2.48
N LEU A 88 -10.78 -2.71 2.94
CA LEU A 88 -11.73 -3.69 3.49
C LEU A 88 -12.55 -3.12 4.64
N LYS A 89 -11.91 -2.43 5.59
CA LYS A 89 -12.61 -1.84 6.74
C LYS A 89 -13.58 -0.73 6.33
N ILE A 90 -13.27 0.00 5.26
CA ILE A 90 -14.08 1.09 4.75
C ILE A 90 -15.28 0.56 3.97
N MET A 91 -15.06 -0.44 3.11
CA MET A 91 -16.06 -0.96 2.18
C MET A 91 -16.94 -2.03 2.81
N GLY A 92 -16.50 -2.69 3.88
CA GLY A 92 -17.27 -3.77 4.50
C GLY A 92 -17.44 -4.97 3.57
N GLU A 93 -18.67 -5.49 3.48
CA GLU A 93 -19.03 -6.65 2.66
C GLU A 93 -18.74 -6.44 1.17
N GLN A 94 -18.82 -5.19 0.71
CA GLN A 94 -18.64 -4.80 -0.69
C GLN A 94 -17.20 -5.05 -1.17
N ALA A 95 -16.22 -5.15 -0.27
CA ALA A 95 -14.85 -5.54 -0.60
C ALA A 95 -14.58 -7.05 -0.50
N LEU A 96 -15.64 -7.87 -0.44
CA LEU A 96 -15.57 -9.33 -0.49
C LEU A 96 -16.15 -9.91 -1.78
N GLY A 97 -16.53 -9.06 -2.74
CA GLY A 97 -17.13 -9.47 -4.00
C GLY A 97 -16.19 -10.30 -4.87
N TRP A 98 -16.70 -11.39 -5.45
CA TRP A 98 -15.92 -12.32 -6.27
C TRP A 98 -16.73 -12.90 -7.43
N HIS A 99 -16.45 -12.46 -8.66
CA HIS A 99 -17.06 -12.97 -9.90
C HIS A 99 -18.61 -13.04 -9.85
N ASP A 100 -19.22 -12.07 -9.16
CA ASP A 100 -20.67 -11.94 -9.04
C ASP A 100 -21.07 -10.52 -9.47
N PRO A 101 -21.32 -10.30 -10.77
CA PRO A 101 -21.68 -9.00 -11.30
C PRO A 101 -23.10 -8.56 -10.94
N GLU A 102 -23.93 -9.43 -10.35
CA GLU A 102 -25.28 -9.08 -9.91
C GLU A 102 -25.26 -8.32 -8.57
N HIS A 103 -24.27 -8.62 -7.71
CA HIS A 103 -24.17 -8.05 -6.37
C HIS A 103 -22.98 -7.10 -6.17
N PHE A 104 -21.95 -7.18 -7.02
CA PHE A 104 -20.73 -6.36 -6.89
C PHE A 104 -20.36 -5.70 -8.21
N ASN A 105 -20.03 -4.41 -8.16
CA ASN A 105 -19.53 -3.71 -9.34
C ASN A 105 -18.07 -4.08 -9.65
N GLU A 106 -17.61 -3.73 -10.86
CA GLU A 106 -16.25 -4.04 -11.31
C GLU A 106 -15.16 -3.46 -10.39
N GLU A 107 -15.36 -2.27 -9.84
CA GLU A 107 -14.43 -1.62 -8.92
C GLU A 107 -14.31 -2.39 -7.61
N GLU A 108 -15.43 -2.86 -7.04
CA GLU A 108 -15.47 -3.70 -5.83
C GLU A 108 -14.76 -5.04 -6.02
N GLN A 109 -15.04 -5.73 -7.13
CA GLN A 109 -14.39 -7.00 -7.46
C GLN A 109 -12.88 -6.83 -7.71
N HIS A 110 -12.49 -5.71 -8.30
CA HIS A 110 -11.09 -5.35 -8.48
C HIS A 110 -10.40 -5.13 -7.12
N ILE A 111 -11.01 -4.41 -6.18
CA ILE A 111 -10.45 -4.23 -4.83
C ILE A 111 -10.26 -5.57 -4.11
N THR A 112 -11.21 -6.50 -4.20
CA THR A 112 -11.07 -7.84 -3.62
C THR A 112 -9.84 -8.56 -4.19
N THR A 113 -9.67 -8.50 -5.52
CA THR A 113 -8.55 -9.14 -6.23
C THR A 113 -7.22 -8.51 -5.82
N GLU A 114 -7.15 -7.18 -5.76
CA GLU A 114 -5.95 -6.45 -5.34
C GLU A 114 -5.57 -6.72 -3.88
N TRP A 115 -6.56 -6.83 -2.98
CA TRP A 115 -6.29 -7.20 -1.58
C TRP A 115 -5.64 -8.59 -1.48
N MET A 116 -6.12 -9.57 -2.25
CA MET A 116 -5.49 -10.90 -2.31
C MET A 116 -4.09 -10.86 -2.96
N GLY A 117 -3.92 -10.04 -4.00
CA GLY A 117 -2.64 -9.76 -4.63
C GLY A 117 -1.62 -9.19 -3.64
N ALA A 118 -2.02 -8.22 -2.82
CA ALA A 118 -1.16 -7.59 -1.81
C ALA A 118 -0.63 -8.58 -0.76
N LYS A 119 -1.41 -9.61 -0.40
CA LYS A 119 -0.91 -10.70 0.45
C LYS A 119 0.19 -11.49 -0.25
N THR A 120 -0.04 -11.81 -1.52
CA THR A 120 0.90 -12.53 -2.37
C THR A 120 2.20 -11.75 -2.56
N HIS A 121 2.14 -10.42 -2.71
CA HIS A 121 3.33 -9.57 -2.89
C HIS A 121 4.32 -9.61 -1.72
N THR A 122 3.85 -9.88 -0.49
CA THR A 122 4.76 -10.08 0.66
C THR A 122 5.40 -11.45 0.76
N ILE A 123 5.10 -12.34 -0.19
CA ILE A 123 5.68 -13.69 -0.28
C ILE A 123 6.47 -13.81 -1.59
N ALA A 124 5.90 -13.29 -2.69
CA ALA A 124 6.49 -13.28 -4.02
C ALA A 124 7.75 -12.40 -4.06
N GLY A 125 8.89 -12.99 -4.41
CA GLY A 125 10.16 -12.26 -4.49
C GLY A 125 10.89 -12.05 -3.14
N GLY A 126 10.57 -12.89 -2.15
CA GLY A 126 11.21 -12.96 -0.83
C GLY A 126 10.26 -12.47 0.26
N THR A 127 10.00 -13.31 1.27
CA THR A 127 9.05 -12.98 2.34
C THR A 127 9.46 -11.72 3.10
N SER A 128 8.52 -11.05 3.77
CA SER A 128 8.83 -9.90 4.63
C SER A 128 9.95 -10.20 5.64
N GLU A 129 10.00 -11.40 6.21
CA GLU A 129 11.06 -11.84 7.12
C GLU A 129 12.42 -11.98 6.43
N ILE A 130 12.44 -12.55 5.22
CA ILE A 130 13.65 -12.66 4.41
C ILE A 130 14.15 -11.27 4.00
N GLN A 131 13.26 -10.36 3.60
CA GLN A 131 13.62 -8.98 3.26
C GLN A 131 14.19 -8.23 4.46
N LEU A 132 13.56 -8.34 5.64
CA LEU A 132 14.08 -7.75 6.88
C LEU A 132 15.45 -8.30 7.25
N ASN A 133 15.68 -9.60 7.06
CA ASN A 133 16.99 -10.22 7.29
C ASN A 133 18.05 -9.71 6.30
N ILE A 134 17.69 -9.56 5.02
CA ILE A 134 18.58 -8.96 4.01
C ILE A 134 18.91 -7.51 4.38
N ILE A 135 17.91 -6.73 4.83
CA ILE A 135 18.12 -5.34 5.26
C ILE A 135 19.05 -5.28 6.49
N ALA A 136 18.81 -6.12 7.50
CA ALA A 136 19.68 -6.23 8.67
C ALA A 136 21.14 -6.51 8.30
N LYS A 137 21.39 -7.47 7.41
CA LYS A 137 22.75 -7.84 7.01
C LYS A 137 23.41 -6.83 6.07
N ARG A 138 22.70 -6.39 5.03
CA ARG A 138 23.28 -5.59 3.94
C ARG A 138 23.24 -4.09 4.16
N VAL A 139 22.25 -3.61 4.91
CA VAL A 139 22.09 -2.18 5.21
C VAL A 139 22.69 -1.85 6.57
N LEU A 140 22.34 -2.63 7.60
CA LEU A 140 22.74 -2.34 8.97
C LEU A 140 24.05 -3.04 9.39
N GLY A 141 24.61 -3.91 8.54
CA GLY A 141 25.86 -4.61 8.81
C GLY A 141 25.78 -5.58 10.00
N LEU A 142 24.58 -6.04 10.37
CA LEU A 142 24.41 -6.93 11.50
C LEU A 142 24.94 -8.33 11.16
N PRO A 143 25.60 -9.02 12.12
CA PRO A 143 26.05 -10.39 11.92
C PRO A 143 24.85 -11.31 11.65
N GLY A 144 25.02 -12.26 10.73
CA GLY A 144 24.02 -13.29 10.51
C GLY A 144 23.95 -14.26 11.69
N VAL A 145 22.80 -14.94 11.86
CA VAL A 145 22.73 -16.12 12.72
C VAL A 145 23.75 -17.12 12.16
N VAL A 146 24.86 -17.27 12.88
CA VAL A 146 25.84 -18.32 12.64
C VAL A 146 25.23 -19.57 13.28
N SER A 147 24.83 -20.55 12.46
CA SER A 147 24.59 -21.92 12.91
C SER A 147 25.89 -22.71 12.88
#